data_AF-A0A522ELH9-F1
#
_entry.id   AF-A0A522ELH9-F1
#
_cell.length_a   1.000
_cell.length_b   1.000
_cell.length_c   1.000
_cell.angle_alpha   90.00
_cell.angle_beta   90.00
_cell.angle_gamma   90.00
#
_symmetry.space_group_name_H-M   'P 1'
#
loop_
_entity.id
_entity.type
_entity.pdbx_description
1 polymer ?
#
loop_
_entity_poly.entity_id
_entity_poly.type
_entity_poly.pdbx_seq_one_letter_code
_entity_poly.pdbx_strand_id
1 'polypeptide(L)'
;MAGELWTDKGESQLLERANFLKEITGGSEAIVRLYLMKDFPGIGGAIKTYQAIPVAVRMDRNYSPQVGHHMFLKHAVLKKLDDYFFRTGKYQYSHVSRPLGSLDGGYIYEWVMGSEGFPWEIKDNELRRTPVRLDEFIEFVGLFEAAGIPMGYDISDADDGRVSKNVIHQLNFGIDSVTDPRLNCTWKRIDFGPGSLGIKYGRLMQYLADNEGELKRALDGDSRRYNLMKLACGYLADPQSVSERDIGTLTEMAFNFRTSTLSHLNMRGLGF
;
A
#
# COMPACT_ATOMS: atom_id res chain seq x y z
N MET A 1 -27.42 5.81 7.13
CA MET A 1 -26.97 5.41 8.48
C MET A 1 -25.92 4.28 8.40
N ALA A 2 -24.86 4.44 7.58
CA ALA A 2 -23.80 3.43 7.46
C ALA A 2 -22.55 3.74 8.32
N GLY A 3 -22.54 4.88 9.02
CA GLY A 3 -21.36 5.46 9.67
C GLY A 3 -21.00 4.90 11.06
N GLU A 4 -21.72 3.91 11.60
CA GLU A 4 -21.49 3.39 12.96
C GLU A 4 -20.96 1.95 13.03
N LEU A 5 -20.77 1.27 11.89
CA LEU A 5 -20.46 -0.16 11.85
C LEU A 5 -19.00 -0.51 12.22
N TRP A 6 -18.12 0.48 12.29
CA TRP A 6 -16.70 0.28 12.56
C TRP A 6 -16.25 1.20 13.70
N THR A 7 -16.61 0.85 14.94
CA THR A 7 -16.20 1.63 16.11
C THR A 7 -15.03 0.95 16.81
N ASP A 8 -13.83 1.51 16.64
CA ASP A 8 -12.62 1.01 17.31
C ASP A 8 -12.47 1.70 18.68
N LYS A 9 -13.25 1.24 19.68
CA LYS A 9 -13.02 1.61 21.09
C LYS A 9 -11.75 0.93 21.60
N GLY A 10 -10.56 1.47 21.27
CA GLY A 10 -9.32 0.85 21.73
C GLY A 10 -8.00 1.37 21.16
N GLU A 11 -7.99 2.37 20.26
CA GLU A 11 -6.76 2.80 19.57
C GLU A 11 -5.59 3.15 20.52
N SER A 12 -5.85 3.89 21.60
CA SER A 12 -4.82 4.26 22.59
C SER A 12 -4.26 3.02 23.31
N GLN A 13 -5.13 2.11 23.76
CA GLN A 13 -4.73 0.90 24.48
C GLN A 13 -4.00 -0.12 23.58
N LEU A 14 -4.30 -0.13 22.28
CA LEU A 14 -3.65 -1.00 21.30
C LEU A 14 -2.25 -0.51 20.93
N LEU A 15 -2.07 0.80 20.75
CA LEU A 15 -0.75 1.39 20.52
C LEU A 15 0.12 1.35 21.79
N GLU A 16 -0.48 1.42 22.99
CA GLU A 16 0.23 1.22 24.27
C GLU A 16 0.78 -0.21 24.43
N ARG A 17 0.14 -1.21 23.81
CA ARG A 17 0.61 -2.61 23.80
C ARG A 17 1.63 -2.92 22.72
N ALA A 18 1.78 -2.02 21.75
CA ALA A 18 2.77 -2.13 20.70
C ALA A 18 4.12 -1.58 21.18
N ASN A 19 5.21 -2.24 20.82
CA ASN A 19 6.54 -1.69 21.10
C ASN A 19 6.84 -0.62 20.06
N PHE A 20 6.67 0.65 20.43
CA PHE A 20 7.10 1.79 19.62
C PHE A 20 8.62 1.73 19.43
N LEU A 21 9.07 1.80 18.17
CA LEU A 21 10.49 1.78 17.87
C LEU A 21 10.99 3.18 17.54
N LYS A 22 10.32 3.89 16.62
CA LYS A 22 10.77 5.19 16.12
C LYS A 22 9.67 5.92 15.34
N GLU A 23 9.67 7.25 15.38
CA GLU A 23 8.94 8.09 14.42
C GLU A 23 9.79 8.27 13.15
N ILE A 24 9.21 7.94 11.99
CA ILE A 24 9.95 7.85 10.73
C ILE A 24 9.78 9.14 9.94
N THR A 25 8.54 9.55 9.71
CA THR A 25 8.23 10.78 8.97
C THR A 25 7.05 11.52 9.59
N GLY A 26 7.08 12.84 9.51
CA GLY A 26 5.98 13.73 9.87
C GLY A 26 5.72 14.69 8.72
N GLY A 27 4.96 14.23 7.72
CA GLY A 27 4.47 15.11 6.65
C GLY A 27 3.35 16.03 7.13
N SER A 28 2.89 16.92 6.27
CA SER A 28 1.74 17.80 6.53
C SER A 28 0.41 17.05 6.63
N GLU A 29 0.29 15.86 6.02
CA GLU A 29 -0.94 15.08 5.99
C GLU A 29 -1.03 14.02 7.09
N ALA A 30 0.09 13.37 7.42
CA ALA A 30 0.12 12.22 8.31
C ALA A 30 1.43 12.10 9.09
N ILE A 31 1.37 11.34 10.18
CA ILE A 31 2.53 10.90 10.94
C ILE A 31 2.69 9.39 10.70
N VAL A 32 3.90 8.97 10.34
CA VAL A 32 4.24 7.56 10.17
C VAL A 32 5.22 7.12 11.24
N ARG A 33 4.83 6.09 11.99
CA ARG A 33 5.62 5.51 13.08
C ARG A 33 5.89 4.05 12.83
N LEU A 34 7.07 3.60 13.22
CA LEU A 34 7.47 2.20 13.18
C LEU A 34 7.18 1.56 14.54
N TYR A 35 6.43 0.47 14.49
CA TYR A 35 6.11 -0.35 15.65
C TYR A 35 6.51 -1.81 15.41
N LEU A 36 6.69 -2.54 16.51
CA LEU A 36 6.75 -4.00 16.51
C LEU A 36 5.47 -4.53 17.16
N MET A 37 4.61 -5.19 16.38
CA MET A 37 3.22 -5.51 16.77
C MET A 37 2.90 -7.00 16.72
N LYS A 38 2.07 -7.48 17.67
CA LYS A 38 1.46 -8.83 17.66
C LYS A 38 -0.06 -8.81 17.54
N ASP A 39 -0.69 -7.70 17.91
CA ASP A 39 -2.13 -7.52 17.84
C ASP A 39 -2.44 -6.55 16.70
N PHE A 40 -3.17 -7.01 15.69
CA PHE A 40 -3.52 -6.24 14.50
C PHE A 40 -5.03 -5.94 14.53
N PRO A 41 -5.45 -4.72 14.90
CA PRO A 41 -6.85 -4.30 14.80
C PRO A 41 -7.27 -4.02 13.36
N GLY A 42 -8.59 -3.95 13.14
CA GLY A 42 -9.16 -3.43 11.92
C GLY A 42 -10.46 -4.09 11.48
N ILE A 43 -10.77 -3.91 10.20
CA ILE A 43 -11.98 -4.41 9.55
C ILE A 43 -12.17 -5.92 9.84
N GLY A 44 -13.29 -6.25 10.50
CA GLY A 44 -13.69 -7.60 10.89
C GLY A 44 -13.09 -8.12 12.20
N GLY A 45 -12.41 -7.25 12.96
CA GLY A 45 -11.87 -7.55 14.29
C GLY A 45 -10.35 -7.60 14.34
N ALA A 46 -9.84 -7.85 15.54
CA ALA A 46 -8.41 -7.95 15.80
C ALA A 46 -7.86 -9.36 15.50
N ILE A 47 -6.67 -9.43 14.91
CA ILE A 47 -5.95 -10.67 14.62
C ILE A 47 -4.67 -10.68 15.45
N LYS A 48 -4.40 -11.80 16.12
CA LYS A 48 -3.17 -11.99 16.90
C LYS A 48 -2.17 -12.86 16.15
N THR A 49 -0.91 -12.46 16.19
CA THR A 49 0.22 -13.25 15.68
C THR A 49 1.08 -13.77 16.84
N TYR A 50 1.82 -14.85 16.59
CA TYR A 50 2.72 -15.42 17.59
C TYR A 50 3.99 -14.56 17.74
N GLN A 51 4.50 -14.12 16.60
CA GLN A 51 5.69 -13.29 16.49
C GLN A 51 5.31 -11.83 16.28
N ALA A 52 6.16 -10.94 16.77
CA ALA A 52 5.98 -9.52 16.58
C ALA A 52 6.54 -9.12 15.21
N ILE A 53 5.76 -8.38 14.42
CA ILE A 53 6.09 -8.02 13.04
C ILE A 53 6.39 -6.52 13.00
N PRO A 54 7.47 -6.08 12.32
CA PRO A 54 7.74 -4.66 12.12
C PRO A 54 6.73 -4.07 11.14
N VAL A 55 6.07 -2.99 11.55
CA VAL A 55 4.99 -2.37 10.78
C VAL A 55 5.06 -0.85 10.82
N ALA A 56 4.62 -0.24 9.73
CA ALA A 56 4.32 1.17 9.68
C ALA A 56 2.89 1.41 10.14
N VAL A 57 2.70 2.35 11.05
CA VAL A 57 1.41 2.90 11.43
C VAL A 57 1.35 4.33 10.91
N ARG A 58 0.46 4.57 9.94
CA ARG A 58 0.18 5.91 9.41
C ARG A 58 -1.08 6.45 10.06
N MET A 59 -0.97 7.56 10.78
CA MET A 59 -2.08 8.28 11.38
C MET A 59 -2.31 9.58 10.63
N ASP A 60 -3.54 9.84 10.19
CA ASP A 60 -3.88 11.11 9.56
C ASP A 60 -3.89 12.24 10.60
N ARG A 61 -3.34 13.40 10.24
CA ARG A 61 -3.37 14.58 11.12
C ARG A 61 -4.76 15.20 11.20
N ASN A 62 -5.49 15.16 10.09
CA ASN A 62 -6.88 15.60 10.02
C ASN A 62 -7.79 14.39 10.26
N TYR A 63 -7.98 14.05 11.53
CA TYR A 63 -8.80 12.92 11.92
C TYR A 63 -10.22 13.04 11.34
N SER A 64 -10.66 11.95 10.73
CA SER A 64 -12.05 11.70 10.38
C SER A 64 -12.37 10.26 10.81
N PRO A 65 -13.56 10.00 11.37
CA PRO A 65 -13.97 8.65 11.69
C PRO A 65 -13.80 7.72 10.48
N GLN A 66 -13.27 6.52 10.75
CA GLN A 66 -13.05 5.43 9.82
C GLN A 66 -12.09 5.73 8.66
N VAL A 67 -11.33 6.82 8.70
CA VAL A 67 -10.37 7.15 7.62
C VAL A 67 -9.37 6.01 7.44
N GLY A 68 -8.98 5.35 8.52
CA GLY A 68 -8.11 4.19 8.48
C GLY A 68 -8.69 2.98 7.75
N HIS A 69 -9.99 2.73 7.86
CA HIS A 69 -10.67 1.66 7.13
C HIS A 69 -10.71 1.95 5.62
N HIS A 70 -10.99 3.20 5.23
CA HIS A 70 -10.94 3.61 3.83
C HIS A 70 -9.54 3.45 3.25
N MET A 71 -8.52 3.89 3.99
CA MET A 71 -7.12 3.77 3.60
C MET A 71 -6.66 2.32 3.48
N PHE A 72 -7.08 1.46 4.42
CA PHE A 72 -6.83 0.02 4.36
C PHE A 72 -7.44 -0.60 3.11
N LEU A 73 -8.72 -0.34 2.81
CA LEU A 73 -9.40 -0.91 1.64
C LEU A 73 -8.76 -0.43 0.34
N LYS A 74 -8.44 0.87 0.25
CA LYS A 74 -7.71 1.45 -0.87
C LYS A 74 -6.39 0.70 -1.09
N HIS A 75 -5.56 0.59 -0.06
CA HIS A 75 -4.29 -0.11 -0.14
C HIS A 75 -4.47 -1.60 -0.47
N ALA A 76 -5.52 -2.26 0.05
CA ALA A 76 -5.78 -3.67 -0.26
C ALA A 76 -6.07 -3.87 -1.76
N VAL A 77 -6.86 -2.97 -2.38
CA VAL A 77 -7.09 -2.97 -3.83
C VAL A 77 -5.79 -2.78 -4.60
N LEU A 78 -4.98 -1.78 -4.22
CA LEU A 78 -3.68 -1.52 -4.86
C LEU A 78 -2.76 -2.75 -4.77
N LYS A 79 -2.70 -3.38 -3.60
CA LYS A 79 -1.87 -4.57 -3.38
C LYS A 79 -2.34 -5.77 -4.19
N LYS A 80 -3.66 -5.94 -4.40
CA LYS A 80 -4.19 -7.01 -5.26
C LYS A 80 -3.95 -6.75 -6.74
N LEU A 81 -4.00 -5.51 -7.21
CA LEU A 81 -3.53 -5.19 -8.56
C LEU A 81 -2.03 -5.47 -8.72
N ASP A 82 -1.22 -5.09 -7.74
CA ASP A 82 0.22 -5.37 -7.75
C ASP A 82 0.49 -6.88 -7.80
N ASP A 83 -0.21 -7.68 -6.97
CA ASP A 83 -0.10 -9.13 -7.01
C ASP A 83 -0.57 -9.71 -8.35
N TYR A 84 -1.59 -9.14 -8.99
CA TYR A 84 -2.05 -9.56 -10.31
C TYR A 84 -0.97 -9.34 -11.37
N PHE A 85 -0.41 -8.14 -11.46
CA PHE A 85 0.64 -7.81 -12.43
C PHE A 85 1.91 -8.63 -12.20
N PHE A 86 2.34 -8.77 -10.95
CA PHE A 86 3.46 -9.63 -10.58
C PHE A 86 3.22 -11.10 -10.96
N ARG A 87 2.07 -11.69 -10.57
CA ARG A 87 1.78 -13.11 -10.83
C ARG A 87 1.56 -13.42 -12.31
N THR A 88 1.18 -12.43 -13.11
CA THR A 88 1.04 -12.56 -14.57
C THR A 88 2.34 -12.23 -15.32
N GLY A 89 3.44 -12.00 -14.60
CA GLY A 89 4.76 -11.79 -15.18
C GLY A 89 4.92 -10.46 -15.91
N LYS A 90 4.09 -9.45 -15.59
CA LYS A 90 4.28 -8.10 -16.09
C LYS A 90 5.55 -7.48 -15.51
N TYR A 91 5.84 -7.75 -14.25
CA TYR A 91 7.13 -7.42 -13.64
C TYR A 91 7.48 -8.48 -12.60
N GLN A 92 8.76 -8.54 -12.23
CA GLN A 92 9.34 -9.60 -11.43
C GLN A 92 9.25 -9.33 -9.93
N TYR A 93 9.05 -8.09 -9.49
CA TYR A 93 9.01 -7.74 -8.07
C TYR A 93 7.72 -7.02 -7.71
N SER A 94 7.09 -7.41 -6.61
CA SER A 94 5.99 -6.63 -6.04
C SER A 94 6.49 -5.24 -5.64
N HIS A 95 5.72 -4.19 -5.91
CA HIS A 95 6.10 -2.80 -5.59
C HIS A 95 5.16 -2.11 -4.59
N VAL A 96 4.07 -2.78 -4.19
CA VAL A 96 3.14 -2.30 -3.15
C VAL A 96 3.29 -3.18 -1.91
N SER A 97 3.44 -2.56 -0.74
CA SER A 97 3.51 -3.28 0.55
C SER A 97 2.13 -3.80 0.95
N ARG A 98 2.05 -4.63 1.99
CA ARG A 98 0.77 -5.23 2.41
C ARG A 98 0.11 -4.39 3.49
N PRO A 99 -1.17 -4.02 3.35
CA PRO A 99 -1.94 -3.50 4.48
C PRO A 99 -2.28 -4.66 5.43
N LEU A 100 -2.11 -4.43 6.74
CA LEU A 100 -2.19 -5.46 7.77
C LEU A 100 -3.34 -5.23 8.74
N GLY A 101 -3.71 -3.97 8.93
CA GLY A 101 -4.75 -3.57 9.85
C GLY A 101 -5.20 -2.15 9.58
N SER A 102 -6.21 -1.75 10.30
CA SER A 102 -6.80 -0.43 10.23
C SER A 102 -7.21 -0.01 11.62
N LEU A 103 -7.15 1.28 11.85
CA LEU A 103 -7.65 1.96 13.02
C LEU A 103 -8.74 2.94 12.55
N ASP A 104 -9.33 3.68 13.46
CA ASP A 104 -10.28 4.73 13.15
C ASP A 104 -9.56 5.92 12.48
N GLY A 105 -8.47 6.41 13.10
CA GLY A 105 -7.68 7.57 12.66
C GLY A 105 -6.48 7.27 11.75
N GLY A 106 -6.28 6.00 11.37
CA GLY A 106 -5.08 5.61 10.62
C GLY A 106 -5.06 4.13 10.27
N TYR A 107 -3.99 3.65 9.66
CA TYR A 107 -3.92 2.23 9.28
C TYR A 107 -2.50 1.67 9.36
N ILE A 108 -2.44 0.34 9.34
CA ILE A 108 -1.23 -0.44 9.61
C ILE A 108 -0.85 -1.16 8.33
N TYR A 109 0.42 -1.06 7.94
CA TYR A 109 0.96 -1.78 6.79
C TYR A 109 2.37 -2.31 7.06
N GLU A 110 2.77 -3.27 6.26
CA GLU A 110 4.10 -3.90 6.28
C GLU A 110 5.18 -2.83 6.21
N TRP A 111 6.11 -2.84 7.18
CA TRP A 111 7.25 -1.95 7.15
C TRP A 111 8.16 -2.29 5.97
N VAL A 112 8.48 -1.28 5.17
CA VAL A 112 9.40 -1.43 4.05
C VAL A 112 10.79 -0.99 4.50
N MET A 113 11.73 -1.93 4.56
CA MET A 113 13.14 -1.60 4.79
C MET A 113 13.69 -0.77 3.63
N GLY A 114 14.72 0.04 3.89
CA GLY A 114 15.41 0.84 2.86
C GLY A 114 15.44 2.33 3.19
N SER A 115 15.89 3.11 2.21
CA SER A 115 15.95 4.57 2.27
C SER A 115 14.86 5.16 1.38
N GLU A 116 14.22 6.21 1.86
CA GLU A 116 13.35 7.02 1.02
C GLU A 116 14.20 7.92 0.12
N GLY A 117 13.79 7.99 -1.15
CA GLY A 117 14.34 8.95 -2.09
C GLY A 117 15.63 8.51 -2.77
N PHE A 118 15.77 8.95 -4.01
CA PHE A 118 16.94 8.81 -4.86
C PHE A 118 16.90 9.93 -5.92
N PRO A 119 18.04 10.32 -6.50
CA PRO A 119 18.03 11.33 -7.56
C PRO A 119 17.37 10.78 -8.84
N TRP A 120 16.45 11.52 -9.44
CA TRP A 120 15.90 11.25 -10.77
C TRP A 120 16.88 11.55 -11.90
N GLU A 121 17.91 12.36 -11.63
CA GLU A 121 18.97 12.70 -12.56
C GLU A 121 20.31 12.79 -11.83
N ILE A 122 21.37 12.34 -12.49
CA ILE A 122 22.74 12.59 -12.04
C ILE A 122 23.46 13.50 -13.02
N LYS A 123 24.45 14.24 -12.53
CA LYS A 123 25.33 15.06 -13.37
C LYS A 123 26.66 14.35 -13.59
N ASP A 124 27.13 14.37 -14.82
CA ASP A 124 28.50 13.98 -15.13
C ASP A 124 29.50 15.13 -14.87
N ASN A 125 30.79 14.85 -15.08
CA ASN A 125 31.87 15.84 -14.91
C ASN A 125 31.76 17.03 -15.88
N GLU A 126 30.97 16.91 -16.94
CA GLU A 126 30.70 17.95 -17.94
C GLU A 126 29.36 18.68 -17.66
N LEU A 127 28.76 18.45 -16.49
CA LEU A 127 27.47 18.98 -16.05
C LEU A 127 26.27 18.52 -16.90
N ARG A 128 26.43 17.50 -17.74
CA ARG A 128 25.32 16.88 -18.47
C ARG A 128 24.49 16.05 -17.51
N ARG A 129 23.17 16.12 -17.67
CA ARG A 129 22.20 15.43 -16.83
C ARG A 129 21.78 14.13 -17.50
N THR A 130 21.95 13.02 -16.80
CA THR A 130 21.50 11.70 -17.25
C THR A 130 20.35 11.24 -16.34
N PRO A 131 19.17 10.91 -16.90
CA PRO A 131 18.05 10.42 -16.11
C PRO A 131 18.37 9.07 -15.48
N VAL A 132 18.13 8.94 -14.18
CA VAL A 132 18.24 7.68 -13.43
C VAL A 132 17.04 6.80 -13.76
N ARG A 133 17.31 5.57 -14.18
CA ARG A 133 16.31 4.56 -14.48
C ARG A 133 16.08 3.71 -13.25
N LEU A 134 14.85 3.68 -12.76
CA LEU A 134 14.41 2.73 -11.75
C LEU A 134 13.78 1.53 -12.44
N ASP A 135 14.34 0.34 -12.24
CA ASP A 135 13.85 -0.87 -12.88
C ASP A 135 12.38 -1.15 -12.59
N GLU A 136 11.65 -1.60 -13.61
CA GLU A 136 10.21 -1.92 -13.57
C GLU A 136 9.29 -0.71 -13.31
N PHE A 137 9.82 0.48 -12.98
CA PHE A 137 9.03 1.64 -12.58
C PHE A 137 8.08 2.15 -13.67
N ILE A 138 8.57 2.29 -14.91
CA ILE A 138 7.74 2.78 -16.03
C ILE A 138 6.60 1.81 -16.33
N GLU A 139 6.89 0.50 -16.32
CA GLU A 139 5.90 -0.54 -16.54
C GLU A 139 4.86 -0.58 -15.41
N PHE A 140 5.31 -0.54 -14.16
CA PHE A 140 4.46 -0.42 -12.99
C PHE A 140 3.51 0.79 -13.10
N VAL A 141 4.03 1.98 -13.39
CA VAL A 141 3.20 3.19 -13.54
C VAL A 141 2.21 3.04 -14.70
N GLY A 142 2.64 2.51 -15.84
CA GLY A 142 1.77 2.32 -17.01
C GLY A 142 0.60 1.37 -16.75
N LEU A 143 0.86 0.25 -16.07
CA LEU A 143 -0.18 -0.76 -15.75
C LEU A 143 -1.23 -0.21 -14.77
N PHE A 144 -0.79 0.52 -13.74
CA PHE A 144 -1.71 1.16 -12.81
C PHE A 144 -2.48 2.32 -13.47
N GLU A 145 -1.83 3.12 -14.33
CA GLU A 145 -2.50 4.20 -15.06
C GLU A 145 -3.58 3.65 -16.01
N ALA A 146 -3.36 2.49 -16.63
CA ALA A 146 -4.39 1.81 -17.43
C ALA A 146 -5.64 1.50 -16.58
N ALA A 147 -5.47 1.09 -15.33
CA ALA A 147 -6.53 0.88 -14.34
C ALA A 147 -7.07 2.18 -13.70
N GLY A 148 -6.59 3.36 -14.10
CA GLY A 148 -7.03 4.66 -13.59
C GLY A 148 -6.39 5.07 -12.26
N ILE A 149 -5.19 4.56 -11.97
CA ILE A 149 -4.43 4.85 -10.76
C ILE A 149 -3.07 5.48 -11.14
N PRO A 150 -2.86 6.77 -10.92
CA PRO A 150 -1.66 7.49 -11.34
C PRO A 150 -0.50 7.26 -10.36
N MET A 151 0.07 6.05 -10.35
CA MET A 151 1.15 5.67 -9.40
C MET A 151 2.42 6.53 -9.50
N GLY A 152 2.61 7.21 -10.64
CA GLY A 152 3.70 8.17 -10.85
C GLY A 152 3.42 9.58 -10.31
N TYR A 153 2.27 9.81 -9.67
CA TYR A 153 1.95 11.09 -9.03
C TYR A 153 2.57 11.19 -7.64
N ASP A 154 2.94 12.41 -7.24
CA ASP A 154 3.51 12.74 -5.93
C ASP A 154 4.76 11.91 -5.55
N ILE A 155 5.64 11.67 -6.53
CA ILE A 155 6.88 10.89 -6.37
C ILE A 155 8.15 11.73 -6.40
N SER A 156 8.03 13.05 -6.52
CA SER A 156 9.17 13.98 -6.52
C SER A 156 9.07 14.92 -5.34
N ASP A 157 10.21 15.23 -4.73
CA ASP A 157 10.28 16.16 -3.61
C ASP A 157 9.79 17.56 -4.04
N ALA A 158 9.05 18.22 -3.16
CA ALA A 158 8.41 19.50 -3.46
C ALA A 158 9.43 20.66 -3.42
N ASP A 159 10.47 20.54 -2.60
CA ASP A 159 11.56 21.50 -2.47
C ASP A 159 12.65 21.22 -3.52
N ASP A 160 12.83 19.96 -3.93
CA ASP A 160 13.71 19.56 -5.03
C ASP A 160 13.14 18.46 -5.92
N GLY A 161 12.44 18.85 -6.99
CA GLY A 161 11.86 17.90 -7.96
C GLY A 161 12.85 16.95 -8.65
N ARG A 162 14.16 17.09 -8.43
CA ARG A 162 15.19 16.15 -8.90
C ARG A 162 15.36 14.96 -7.96
N VAL A 163 14.81 14.99 -6.77
CA VAL A 163 14.88 13.90 -5.79
C VAL A 163 13.52 13.23 -5.71
N SER A 164 13.50 11.90 -5.67
CA SER A 164 12.28 11.16 -5.48
C SER A 164 11.81 11.20 -4.04
N LYS A 165 10.49 11.07 -3.83
CA LYS A 165 9.87 10.85 -2.53
C LYS A 165 8.82 9.75 -2.64
N ASN A 166 8.34 9.27 -1.50
CA ASN A 166 7.34 8.21 -1.41
C ASN A 166 7.73 6.89 -2.12
N VAL A 167 9.01 6.70 -2.44
CA VAL A 167 9.58 5.46 -2.97
C VAL A 167 10.72 5.07 -2.05
N ILE A 168 10.60 3.88 -1.44
CA ILE A 168 11.64 3.29 -0.60
C ILE A 168 12.48 2.36 -1.44
N HIS A 169 13.80 2.53 -1.43
CA HIS A 169 14.76 1.67 -2.13
C HIS A 169 15.65 0.92 -1.12
N GLN A 170 15.75 -0.41 -1.25
CA GLN A 170 16.42 -1.27 -0.27
C GLN A 170 17.93 -1.44 -0.50
N LEU A 171 18.36 -1.34 -1.77
CA LEU A 171 19.72 -1.62 -2.19
C LEU A 171 20.27 -0.47 -3.04
N ASN A 172 20.20 0.75 -2.50
CA ASN A 172 20.76 1.93 -3.16
C ASN A 172 22.28 1.92 -2.97
N PHE A 173 22.98 1.02 -3.67
CA PHE A 173 24.44 0.88 -3.61
C PHE A 173 25.19 1.95 -4.43
N GLY A 174 24.50 3.01 -4.80
CA GLY A 174 24.99 3.99 -5.75
C GLY A 174 24.64 3.60 -7.17
N ILE A 175 24.92 4.54 -8.06
CA ILE A 175 24.67 4.42 -9.47
C ILE A 175 25.96 3.92 -10.12
N ASP A 176 25.94 2.68 -10.62
CA ASP A 176 27.13 1.98 -11.12
C ASP A 176 27.76 2.65 -12.35
N SER A 177 27.01 3.50 -13.04
CA SER A 177 27.47 4.20 -14.23
C SER A 177 26.83 5.57 -14.40
N VAL A 178 27.67 6.57 -14.72
CA VAL A 178 27.18 7.91 -15.08
C VAL A 178 26.50 7.92 -16.46
N THR A 179 26.86 6.96 -17.33
CA THR A 179 26.34 6.87 -18.70
C THR A 179 25.06 6.03 -18.81
N ASP A 180 24.84 5.10 -17.88
CA ASP A 180 23.58 4.35 -17.74
C ASP A 180 23.21 4.21 -16.26
N PRO A 181 22.69 5.28 -15.66
CA PRO A 181 22.44 5.30 -14.24
C PRO A 181 21.18 4.50 -13.90
N ARG A 182 21.37 3.27 -13.43
CA ARG A 182 20.29 2.31 -13.22
C ARG A 182 20.21 1.87 -11.76
N LEU A 183 19.00 1.91 -11.22
CA LEU A 183 18.64 1.36 -9.91
C LEU A 183 17.85 0.08 -10.10
N ASN A 184 18.08 -0.90 -9.24
CA ASN A 184 17.45 -2.21 -9.31
C ASN A 184 15.96 -2.17 -8.90
N CYS A 185 15.28 -3.29 -9.07
CA CYS A 185 13.84 -3.49 -8.81
C CYS A 185 13.48 -3.62 -7.32
N THR A 186 14.43 -3.48 -6.39
CA THR A 186 14.20 -3.66 -4.95
C THR A 186 13.72 -2.35 -4.31
N TRP A 187 12.55 -1.91 -4.76
CA TRP A 187 11.89 -0.70 -4.30
C TRP A 187 10.38 -0.91 -4.08
N LYS A 188 9.78 -0.06 -3.25
CA LYS A 188 8.33 -0.03 -3.02
C LYS A 188 7.81 1.41 -3.12
N ARG A 189 6.63 1.59 -3.72
CA ARG A 189 5.83 2.80 -3.51
C ARG A 189 5.22 2.71 -2.11
N ILE A 190 5.39 3.76 -1.32
CA ILE A 190 4.72 3.92 -0.03
C ILE A 190 3.68 5.04 -0.14
N ASP A 191 3.12 5.52 0.95
CA ASP A 191 2.16 6.63 1.01
C ASP A 191 1.05 6.66 -0.07
N PHE A 192 -0.06 6.02 0.27
CA PHE A 192 -1.27 5.97 -0.55
C PHE A 192 -2.35 6.92 -0.03
N GLY A 193 -1.96 8.01 0.63
CA GLY A 193 -2.85 9.05 1.14
C GLY A 193 -3.82 9.59 0.07
N PRO A 194 -4.94 10.21 0.47
CA PRO A 194 -5.83 10.87 -0.48
C PRO A 194 -5.14 12.01 -1.25
N GLY A 195 -4.23 12.77 -0.61
CA GLY A 195 -3.44 13.81 -1.28
C GLY A 195 -2.37 13.25 -2.21
N SER A 196 -1.74 12.12 -1.84
CA SER A 196 -0.62 11.52 -2.58
C SER A 196 -1.07 10.65 -3.77
N LEU A 197 -2.31 10.13 -3.79
CA LEU A 197 -2.78 9.24 -4.87
C LEU A 197 -4.31 9.28 -5.08
N GLY A 198 -4.78 10.03 -6.07
CA GLY A 198 -6.19 10.03 -6.47
C GLY A 198 -6.54 8.84 -7.36
N ILE A 199 -7.56 8.05 -7.01
CA ILE A 199 -8.03 6.90 -7.82
C ILE A 199 -9.25 7.29 -8.64
N LYS A 200 -9.22 7.03 -9.95
CA LYS A 200 -10.38 7.19 -10.84
C LYS A 200 -11.26 5.93 -10.74
N TYR A 201 -12.06 5.81 -9.69
CA TYR A 201 -12.81 4.57 -9.39
C TYR A 201 -13.70 4.07 -10.53
N GLY A 202 -14.29 4.95 -11.34
CA GLY A 202 -15.05 4.53 -12.54
C GLY A 202 -14.18 3.76 -13.55
N ARG A 203 -12.96 4.25 -13.83
CA ARG A 203 -12.00 3.54 -14.71
C ARG A 203 -11.51 2.26 -14.08
N LEU A 204 -11.27 2.27 -12.76
CA LEU A 204 -10.82 1.08 -12.03
C LEU A 204 -11.89 -0.01 -12.06
N MET A 205 -13.15 0.31 -11.77
CA MET A 205 -14.24 -0.67 -11.82
C MET A 205 -14.43 -1.24 -13.23
N GLN A 206 -14.32 -0.41 -14.28
CA GLN A 206 -14.35 -0.88 -15.66
C GLN A 206 -13.17 -1.83 -15.94
N TYR A 207 -11.95 -1.45 -15.54
CA TYR A 207 -10.76 -2.29 -15.70
C TYR A 207 -10.92 -3.65 -15.01
N LEU A 208 -11.48 -3.69 -13.79
CA LEU A 208 -11.74 -4.94 -13.08
C LEU A 208 -12.75 -5.82 -13.83
N ALA A 209 -13.81 -5.22 -14.38
CA ALA A 209 -14.81 -5.95 -15.16
C ALA A 209 -14.21 -6.53 -16.46
N ASP A 210 -13.45 -5.72 -17.21
CA ASP A 210 -12.82 -6.13 -18.47
C ASP A 210 -11.79 -7.25 -18.29
N ASN A 211 -11.15 -7.32 -17.11
CA ASN A 211 -10.10 -8.29 -16.79
C ASN A 211 -10.56 -9.37 -15.80
N GLU A 212 -11.86 -9.53 -15.56
CA GLU A 212 -12.40 -10.39 -14.49
C GLU A 212 -11.84 -11.82 -14.53
N GLY A 213 -11.83 -12.44 -15.71
CA GLY A 213 -11.38 -13.82 -15.88
C GLY A 213 -9.89 -14.01 -15.54
N GLU A 214 -9.04 -13.07 -15.95
CA GLU A 214 -7.60 -13.12 -15.65
C GLU A 214 -7.31 -12.82 -14.19
N LEU A 215 -7.98 -11.81 -13.61
CA LEU A 215 -7.86 -11.45 -12.20
C LEU A 215 -8.25 -12.62 -11.29
N LYS A 216 -9.38 -13.28 -11.55
CA LYS A 216 -9.83 -14.44 -10.77
C LYS A 216 -8.82 -15.59 -10.82
N ARG A 217 -8.28 -15.89 -12.01
CA ARG A 217 -7.28 -16.95 -12.17
C ARG A 217 -5.98 -16.63 -11.43
N ALA A 218 -5.47 -15.42 -11.57
CA ALA A 218 -4.19 -15.02 -10.99
C ALA A 218 -4.24 -14.88 -9.45
N LEU A 219 -5.36 -14.39 -8.89
CA LEU A 219 -5.37 -13.89 -7.52
C LEU A 219 -5.71 -14.87 -6.42
N ASP A 220 -6.23 -16.07 -6.69
CA ASP A 220 -6.31 -17.24 -5.77
C ASP A 220 -7.28 -18.32 -6.32
N GLY A 221 -7.74 -18.25 -7.58
CA GLY A 221 -8.59 -19.26 -8.23
C GLY A 221 -10.05 -19.27 -7.75
N ASP A 222 -10.29 -18.89 -6.50
CA ASP A 222 -11.61 -18.65 -5.91
C ASP A 222 -11.89 -17.13 -5.92
N SER A 223 -13.05 -16.72 -6.42
CA SER A 223 -13.39 -15.34 -6.80
C SER A 223 -13.34 -14.32 -5.65
N ARG A 224 -12.96 -14.73 -4.43
CA ARG A 224 -12.92 -13.92 -3.20
C ARG A 224 -12.05 -12.67 -3.32
N ARG A 225 -10.84 -12.77 -3.86
CA ARG A 225 -9.94 -11.59 -3.98
C ARG A 225 -10.48 -10.58 -4.98
N TYR A 226 -11.00 -11.06 -6.10
CA TYR A 226 -11.67 -10.22 -7.09
C TYR A 226 -12.91 -9.55 -6.49
N ASN A 227 -13.76 -10.31 -5.78
CA ASN A 227 -14.96 -9.78 -5.15
C ASN A 227 -14.64 -8.76 -4.05
N LEU A 228 -13.58 -8.99 -3.26
CA LEU A 228 -13.06 -8.01 -2.31
C LEU A 228 -12.71 -6.70 -3.03
N MET A 229 -11.96 -6.77 -4.13
CA MET A 229 -11.58 -5.57 -4.89
C MET A 229 -12.81 -4.83 -5.43
N LYS A 230 -13.77 -5.57 -6.01
CA LYS A 230 -15.00 -5.00 -6.57
C LYS A 230 -15.85 -4.29 -5.51
N LEU A 231 -16.12 -4.96 -4.39
CA LEU A 231 -16.89 -4.39 -3.29
C LEU A 231 -16.16 -3.21 -2.64
N ALA A 232 -14.84 -3.33 -2.44
CA ALA A 232 -14.04 -2.24 -1.90
C ALA A 232 -14.06 -1.01 -2.84
N CYS A 233 -13.95 -1.19 -4.16
CA CYS A 233 -14.04 -0.08 -5.11
C CYS A 233 -15.42 0.59 -5.08
N GLY A 234 -16.51 -0.20 -5.03
CA GLY A 234 -17.87 0.34 -4.91
C GLY A 234 -18.03 1.16 -3.63
N TYR A 235 -17.60 0.61 -2.50
CA TYR A 235 -17.61 1.29 -1.21
C TYR A 235 -16.78 2.58 -1.20
N LEU A 236 -15.57 2.55 -1.76
CA LEU A 236 -14.68 3.72 -1.80
C LEU A 236 -15.13 4.81 -2.78
N ALA A 237 -15.88 4.44 -3.83
CA ALA A 237 -16.42 5.38 -4.80
C ALA A 237 -17.66 6.09 -4.26
N ASP A 238 -18.59 5.34 -3.68
CA ASP A 238 -19.80 5.85 -3.07
C ASP A 238 -20.26 4.90 -1.94
N PRO A 239 -19.90 5.20 -0.68
CA PRO A 239 -20.31 4.38 0.47
C PRO A 239 -21.84 4.24 0.62
N GLN A 240 -22.62 5.21 0.12
CA GLN A 240 -24.08 5.17 0.25
C GLN A 240 -24.73 4.22 -0.76
N SER A 241 -24.03 3.88 -1.84
CA SER A 241 -24.50 2.95 -2.87
C SER A 241 -24.40 1.47 -2.45
N VAL A 242 -23.69 1.17 -1.36
CA VAL A 242 -23.41 -0.20 -0.93
C VAL A 242 -24.42 -0.65 0.13
N SER A 243 -25.04 -1.81 -0.09
CA SER A 243 -26.03 -2.36 0.84
C SER A 243 -25.38 -2.82 2.15
N GLU A 244 -26.13 -2.86 3.26
CA GLU A 244 -25.63 -3.38 4.54
C GLU A 244 -25.12 -4.82 4.43
N ARG A 245 -25.77 -5.64 3.61
CA ARG A 245 -25.35 -7.01 3.30
C ARG A 245 -23.97 -7.03 2.63
N ASP A 246 -23.76 -6.13 1.67
CA ASP A 246 -22.48 -6.03 0.95
C ASP A 246 -21.38 -5.47 1.86
N ILE A 247 -21.71 -4.56 2.78
CA ILE A 247 -20.79 -4.12 3.83
C ILE A 247 -20.38 -5.32 4.70
N GLY A 248 -21.33 -6.11 5.20
CA GLY A 248 -21.03 -7.32 5.98
C GLY A 248 -20.16 -8.33 5.22
N THR A 249 -20.41 -8.47 3.91
CA THR A 249 -19.59 -9.32 3.03
C THR A 249 -18.17 -8.76 2.86
N LEU A 250 -18.05 -7.45 2.67
CA LEU A 250 -16.76 -6.75 2.58
C LEU A 250 -15.98 -6.90 3.89
N THR A 251 -16.65 -6.84 5.05
CA THR A 251 -16.07 -7.10 6.37
C THR A 251 -15.38 -8.44 6.43
N GLU A 252 -16.10 -9.49 6.08
CA GLU A 252 -15.60 -10.86 6.13
C GLU A 252 -14.43 -11.05 5.14
N MET A 253 -14.55 -10.51 3.92
CA MET A 253 -13.50 -10.61 2.91
C MET A 253 -12.23 -9.86 3.32
N ALA A 254 -12.36 -8.68 3.93
CA ALA A 254 -11.24 -7.91 4.45
C ALA A 254 -10.55 -8.63 5.62
N PHE A 255 -11.32 -9.20 6.55
CA PHE A 255 -10.78 -10.03 7.64
C PHE A 255 -10.02 -11.24 7.10
N ASN A 256 -10.60 -11.97 6.15
CA ASN A 256 -9.95 -13.12 5.50
C ASN A 256 -8.68 -12.70 4.77
N PHE A 257 -8.68 -11.53 4.12
CA PHE A 257 -7.50 -10.98 3.48
C PHE A 257 -6.38 -10.73 4.48
N ARG A 258 -6.69 -10.10 5.62
CA ARG A 258 -5.72 -9.80 6.68
C ARG A 258 -5.20 -11.07 7.33
N THR A 259 -6.08 -12.03 7.63
CA THR A 259 -5.70 -13.33 8.21
C THR A 259 -4.73 -14.08 7.30
N SER A 260 -5.03 -14.18 6.01
CA SER A 260 -4.12 -14.80 5.02
C SER A 260 -2.78 -14.07 4.97
N THR A 261 -2.80 -12.74 4.92
CA THR A 261 -1.58 -11.92 4.86
C THR A 261 -0.70 -12.08 6.11
N LEU A 262 -1.29 -11.96 7.29
CA LEU A 262 -0.59 -12.09 8.57
C LEU A 262 -0.11 -13.52 8.81
N SER A 263 -0.84 -14.53 8.33
CA SER A 263 -0.38 -15.92 8.37
C SER A 263 0.94 -16.08 7.61
N HIS A 264 1.06 -15.51 6.40
CA HIS A 264 2.30 -15.54 5.64
C HIS A 264 3.47 -14.84 6.35
N LEU A 265 3.22 -13.70 7.00
CA LEU A 265 4.25 -12.96 7.74
C LEU A 265 4.62 -13.60 9.09
N ASN A 266 3.72 -14.41 9.65
CA ASN A 266 3.90 -15.12 10.92
C ASN A 266 4.52 -16.52 10.73
N MET A 267 4.78 -16.96 9.49
CA MET A 267 5.51 -18.19 9.21
C MET A 267 7.02 -17.94 9.33
N ARG A 268 7.64 -18.67 10.28
CA ARG A 268 9.08 -18.86 10.58
C ARG A 268 10.09 -18.06 9.74
N GLY A 269 10.97 -17.36 10.46
CA GLY A 269 12.24 -16.87 9.95
C GLY A 269 12.93 -17.92 9.08
N LEU A 270 13.14 -17.56 7.82
CA LEU A 270 14.20 -18.15 7.03
C LEU A 270 15.50 -17.68 7.69
N GLY A 271 16.12 -18.61 8.42
CA GLY A 271 17.53 -18.47 8.74
C GLY A 271 18.31 -18.30 7.43
N PHE A 272 19.08 -17.23 7.36
CA PHE A 272 20.32 -17.23 6.60
C PHE A 272 21.43 -17.69 7.54
#